data_AF-A0A4P9VKG9-F1
#
_entry.id   AF-A0A4P9VKG9-F1
#
_cell.length_a   1.000
_cell.length_b   1.000
_cell.length_c   1.000
_cell.angle_alpha   90.00
_cell.angle_beta   90.00
_cell.angle_gamma   90.00
#
_symmetry.space_group_name_H-M   'P 1'
#
loop_
_entity.id
_entity.type
_entity.pdbx_description
1 polymer ?
#
loop_
_entity_poly.entity_id
_entity_poly.type
_entity_poly.pdbx_seq_one_letter_code
_entity_poly.pdbx_strand_id
1 'polypeptide(L)'
;MKKSVITFLGFYVVNQDELGVRLTLGKFSGQVAPGLGFCIPILQKIYTTKSSIQTIDLPNQQVVLNGNVSVTISGTVHFRVVDSEQALLEVVDYQQSIKQLALTTISDVIGTKTIEEVRGQKASIAAEIEDVIRGTTKKWGLGDIDIRLTDASMEPNLLRAMMRETEAKKEATAQRIKAESDQITADIFCKAARLLASSPGAMTLRILQTLSDISSDKSTVVVPIPIELLSGSNSFTAQYNDIVPVADIEMVSNQVFCYCPSCEQRFNISEVTKNERYDKNPDLPGIQLSCTKCKTLFSVSKMR
;
A
#
# COMPACT_ATOMS: atom_id res chain seq x y z
N MET A 1 13.70 -44.88 6.82
CA MET A 1 13.87 -46.35 6.58
C MET A 1 14.60 -46.99 7.74
N LYS A 2 13.94 -47.92 8.46
CA LYS A 2 14.54 -48.73 9.52
C LYS A 2 15.63 -49.64 8.91
N LYS A 3 16.91 -49.38 9.19
CA LYS A 3 17.98 -50.29 8.76
C LYS A 3 18.12 -51.41 9.80
N SER A 4 17.94 -52.64 9.36
CA SER A 4 18.30 -53.83 10.14
C SER A 4 19.75 -54.16 9.79
N VAL A 5 20.66 -53.99 10.75
CA VAL A 5 22.07 -54.35 10.55
C VAL A 5 22.19 -55.87 10.53
N ILE A 6 22.67 -56.42 9.41
CA ILE A 6 22.89 -57.87 9.24
C ILE A 6 24.04 -58.28 10.16
N THR A 7 23.72 -59.14 11.12
CA THR A 7 24.63 -59.58 12.17
C THR A 7 25.16 -60.97 11.77
N PHE A 8 26.38 -61.05 11.22
CA PHE A 8 26.97 -62.36 10.86
C PHE A 8 27.74 -63.01 12.03
N LEU A 9 28.02 -62.29 13.13
CA LEU A 9 28.78 -62.83 14.27
C LEU A 9 28.48 -62.19 15.65
N GLY A 10 27.28 -61.61 15.84
CA GLY A 10 26.89 -60.89 17.06
C GLY A 10 27.50 -59.49 17.23
N PHE A 11 28.56 -59.17 16.50
CA PHE A 11 29.12 -57.81 16.47
C PHE A 11 28.39 -56.94 15.45
N TYR A 12 28.12 -55.70 15.84
CA TYR A 12 27.58 -54.67 14.97
C TYR A 12 28.34 -53.36 15.22
N VAL A 13 28.38 -52.50 14.21
CA VAL A 13 29.00 -51.17 14.30
C VAL A 13 27.92 -50.13 14.02
N VAL A 14 27.78 -49.17 14.92
CA VAL A 14 26.92 -48.00 14.74
C VAL A 14 27.81 -46.79 14.49
N ASN A 15 27.52 -46.05 13.43
CA ASN A 15 28.25 -44.84 13.10
C ASN A 15 27.91 -43.71 14.08
N GLN A 16 28.79 -42.71 14.17
CA GLN A 16 28.58 -41.55 15.06
C GLN A 16 27.37 -40.69 14.66
N ASP A 17 26.93 -40.75 13.39
CA ASP A 17 25.75 -40.06 12.87
C ASP A 17 24.44 -40.85 13.07
N GLU A 18 24.49 -41.98 13.75
CA GLU A 18 23.35 -42.86 14.00
C GLU A 18 23.08 -43.06 15.50
N LEU A 19 21.81 -42.97 15.89
CA LEU A 19 21.30 -43.39 17.19
C LEU A 19 20.57 -44.71 17.02
N GLY A 20 20.92 -45.71 17.83
CA GLY A 20 20.32 -47.02 17.77
C GLY A 20 19.39 -47.31 18.95
N VAL A 21 18.42 -48.19 18.72
CA VAL A 21 17.56 -48.77 19.75
C VAL A 21 17.69 -50.28 19.69
N ARG A 22 17.85 -50.92 20.85
CA ARG A 22 17.90 -52.38 20.99
C ARG A 22 16.57 -52.91 21.50
N LEU A 23 16.00 -53.84 20.76
CA LEU A 23 14.84 -54.63 21.18
C LEU A 23 15.26 -56.06 21.48
N THR A 24 14.93 -56.55 22.67
CA THR A 24 15.11 -57.97 23.05
C THR A 24 13.73 -58.63 23.07
N LEU A 25 13.52 -59.65 22.24
CA LEU A 25 12.22 -60.36 22.13
C LEU A 25 11.00 -59.42 21.98
N GLY A 26 11.19 -58.29 21.28
CA GLY A 26 10.14 -57.29 21.06
C GLY A 26 9.95 -56.26 22.18
N LYS A 27 10.68 -56.35 23.29
CA LYS A 27 10.69 -55.32 24.35
C LYS A 27 11.87 -54.37 24.19
N PHE A 28 11.65 -53.09 24.48
CA PHE A 28 12.72 -52.10 24.57
C PHE A 28 13.72 -52.51 25.66
N SER A 29 15.01 -52.56 25.32
CA SER A 29 16.08 -52.96 26.24
C SER A 29 17.11 -51.86 26.48
N GLY A 30 17.05 -50.76 25.73
CA GLY A 30 17.94 -49.62 25.89
C GLY A 30 18.39 -49.00 24.57
N GLN A 31 18.96 -47.80 24.67
CA GLN A 31 19.59 -47.10 23.56
C GLN A 31 20.99 -47.64 23.30
N VAL A 32 21.40 -47.58 22.05
CA VAL A 32 22.70 -48.07 21.57
C VAL A 32 23.58 -46.87 21.25
N ALA A 33 24.68 -46.75 21.98
CA ALA A 33 25.70 -45.74 21.73
C ALA A 33 26.48 -46.04 20.43
N PRO A 34 27.04 -45.01 19.77
CA PRO A 34 27.92 -45.19 18.62
C PRO A 34 29.15 -46.02 18.95
N GLY A 35 29.65 -46.77 17.97
CA GLY A 35 30.83 -47.61 18.10
C GLY A 35 30.56 -49.10 17.89
N LEU A 36 31.53 -49.93 18.28
CA LEU A 36 31.43 -51.38 18.22
C LEU A 36 30.57 -51.88 19.38
N GLY A 37 29.47 -52.55 19.05
CA GLY A 37 28.59 -53.18 20.02
C GLY A 37 28.49 -54.69 19.81
N PHE A 38 28.08 -55.38 20.86
CA PHE A 38 27.75 -56.80 20.83
C PHE A 38 26.24 -56.99 21.06
N CYS A 39 25.61 -57.78 20.21
CA CYS A 39 24.24 -58.23 20.34
C CYS A 39 24.16 -59.74 20.18
N ILE A 40 23.19 -60.34 20.84
CA ILE A 40 22.92 -61.77 20.70
C ILE A 40 22.09 -61.97 19.42
N PRO A 41 22.66 -62.58 18.35
CA PRO A 41 21.91 -62.81 17.12
C PRO A 41 20.70 -63.70 17.45
N ILE A 42 19.55 -63.46 16.82
CA ILE A 42 18.23 -64.10 17.05
C ILE A 42 17.40 -63.45 18.17
N LEU A 43 17.97 -63.25 19.37
CA LEU A 43 17.23 -62.70 20.52
C LEU A 43 17.06 -61.18 20.46
N GLN A 44 18.05 -60.49 19.90
CA GLN A 44 18.12 -59.03 19.88
C GLN A 44 18.06 -58.49 18.45
N LYS A 45 17.27 -57.42 18.26
CA LYS A 45 17.20 -56.66 17.01
C LYS A 45 17.61 -55.22 17.29
N ILE A 46 18.39 -54.64 16.38
CA ILE A 46 18.84 -53.25 16.49
C ILE A 46 18.26 -52.47 15.33
N TYR A 47 17.68 -51.33 15.63
CA TYR A 47 17.21 -50.35 14.67
C TYR A 47 18.02 -49.08 14.83
N THR A 48 18.61 -48.59 13.75
CA THR A 48 19.33 -47.31 13.75
C THR A 48 18.58 -46.23 12.98
N THR A 49 18.70 -45.00 13.45
CA THR A 49 18.15 -43.79 12.83
C THR A 49 19.23 -42.70 12.84
N LYS A 50 19.25 -41.85 11.82
CA LYS A 50 20.22 -40.75 11.74
C LYS A 50 19.90 -39.64 12.74
N SER A 51 20.92 -39.20 13.49
CA SER A 51 20.88 -38.06 14.41
C SER A 51 21.25 -36.72 13.76
N SER A 52 21.74 -36.75 12.51
CA SER A 52 21.97 -35.54 11.72
C SER A 52 20.66 -34.84 11.38
N ILE A 53 20.73 -33.51 11.14
CA ILE A 53 19.59 -32.74 10.64
C ILE A 53 19.17 -33.32 9.30
N GLN A 54 17.89 -33.67 9.19
CA GLN A 54 17.28 -34.20 7.99
C GLN A 54 16.37 -33.13 7.39
N THR A 55 16.39 -33.05 6.07
CA THR A 55 15.52 -32.15 5.31
C THR A 55 14.45 -32.97 4.63
N ILE A 56 13.21 -32.52 4.76
CA ILE A 56 12.07 -33.05 4.05
C ILE A 56 11.43 -31.92 3.24
N ASP A 57 11.30 -32.16 1.93
CA ASP A 57 10.56 -31.27 1.05
C ASP A 57 9.05 -31.54 1.18
N LEU A 58 8.27 -30.47 1.29
CA LEU A 58 6.83 -30.51 1.27
C LEU A 58 6.33 -30.36 -0.18
N PRO A 59 5.35 -31.16 -0.61
CA PRO A 59 4.74 -30.98 -1.91
C PRO A 59 4.01 -29.62 -1.99
N ASN A 60 3.85 -29.11 -3.20
CA ASN A 60 3.04 -27.91 -3.44
C ASN A 60 1.59 -28.16 -3.01
N GLN A 61 1.05 -27.32 -2.14
CA GLN A 61 -0.33 -27.37 -1.69
C GLN A 61 -1.05 -26.07 -2.06
N GLN A 62 -2.25 -26.19 -2.61
CA GLN A 62 -3.13 -25.06 -2.88
C GLN A 62 -3.98 -24.77 -1.63
N VAL A 63 -3.86 -23.55 -1.12
CA VAL A 63 -4.58 -23.07 0.07
C VAL A 63 -5.36 -21.81 -0.31
N VAL A 64 -6.59 -21.72 0.18
CA VAL A 64 -7.42 -20.51 0.02
C VAL A 64 -7.19 -19.63 1.24
N LEU A 65 -6.71 -18.41 1.00
CA LEU A 65 -6.47 -17.41 2.03
C LEU A 65 -7.76 -16.71 2.47
N ASN A 66 -7.67 -16.01 3.60
CA ASN A 66 -8.68 -15.05 4.00
C ASN A 66 -8.73 -13.92 2.95
N GLY A 67 -9.89 -13.74 2.31
CA GLY A 67 -10.04 -12.88 1.12
C GLY A 67 -10.25 -13.64 -0.20
N ASN A 68 -10.48 -14.96 -0.14
CA ASN A 68 -10.86 -15.79 -1.30
C ASN A 68 -9.80 -15.81 -2.42
N VAL A 69 -8.52 -15.69 -2.05
CA VAL A 69 -7.38 -15.78 -2.96
C VAL A 69 -6.78 -17.17 -2.84
N SER A 70 -6.66 -17.89 -3.95
CA SER A 70 -5.99 -19.19 -3.99
C SER A 70 -4.49 -19.01 -4.22
N VAL A 71 -3.70 -19.63 -3.34
CA VAL A 71 -2.23 -19.56 -3.39
C VAL A 71 -1.65 -20.97 -3.29
N THR A 72 -0.65 -21.24 -4.11
CA THR A 72 0.15 -22.46 -4.03
C THR A 72 1.38 -22.20 -3.18
N ILE A 73 1.56 -23.00 -2.14
CA ILE A 73 2.65 -22.85 -1.17
C ILE A 73 3.43 -24.15 -1.09
N SER A 74 4.73 -24.02 -0.95
CA SER A 74 5.64 -25.11 -0.66
C SER A 74 6.65 -24.69 0.39
N GLY A 75 7.40 -25.66 0.89
CA GLY A 75 8.42 -25.40 1.88
C GLY A 75 9.24 -26.63 2.20
N THR A 76 10.23 -26.45 3.06
CA THR A 76 11.09 -27.52 3.55
C THR A 76 11.05 -27.54 5.07
N VAL A 77 11.02 -28.74 5.64
CA VAL A 77 11.09 -28.95 7.08
C VAL A 77 12.44 -29.55 7.39
N HIS A 78 13.20 -28.86 8.23
CA HIS A 78 14.42 -29.37 8.83
C HIS A 78 14.11 -29.88 10.23
N PHE A 79 14.55 -31.08 10.56
CA PHE A 79 14.38 -31.65 11.90
C PHE A 79 15.54 -32.56 12.25
N ARG A 80 15.75 -32.77 13.55
CA ARG A 80 16.72 -33.70 14.10
C ARG A 80 16.04 -34.73 14.97
N VAL A 81 16.46 -35.98 14.91
CA VAL A 81 16.03 -37.00 15.88
C VAL A 81 16.90 -36.85 17.13
N VAL A 82 16.27 -36.50 18.26
CA VAL A 82 16.96 -36.34 19.56
C VAL A 82 16.82 -37.61 20.39
N ASP A 83 15.61 -38.18 20.42
CA ASP A 83 15.34 -39.45 21.09
C ASP A 83 14.95 -40.53 20.07
N SER A 84 15.84 -41.51 19.90
CA SER A 84 15.62 -42.62 18.99
C SER A 84 14.56 -43.59 19.50
N GLU A 85 14.35 -43.71 20.81
CA GLU A 85 13.34 -44.60 21.39
C GLU A 85 11.94 -44.16 20.96
N GLN A 86 11.59 -42.91 21.25
CA GLN A 86 10.30 -42.33 20.91
C GLN A 86 10.08 -42.31 19.40
N ALA A 87 11.09 -41.89 18.63
CA ALA A 87 10.98 -41.79 17.16
C ALA A 87 10.74 -43.14 16.47
N LEU A 88 11.25 -44.26 17.02
CA LEU A 88 11.11 -45.60 16.43
C LEU A 88 9.88 -46.37 16.93
N LEU A 89 9.43 -46.09 18.15
CA LEU A 89 8.37 -46.83 18.85
C LEU A 89 7.01 -46.14 18.84
N GLU A 90 6.96 -44.80 18.95
CA GLU A 90 5.68 -44.08 19.01
C GLU A 90 5.01 -43.93 17.64
N VAL A 91 5.81 -43.78 16.58
CA VAL A 91 5.30 -43.55 15.22
C VAL A 91 5.89 -44.56 14.25
N VAL A 92 5.04 -45.14 13.40
CA VAL A 92 5.46 -46.13 12.39
C VAL A 92 6.41 -45.51 11.37
N ASP A 93 6.04 -44.35 10.83
CA ASP A 93 6.84 -43.54 9.90
C ASP A 93 6.72 -42.05 10.25
N TYR A 94 7.64 -41.59 11.10
CA TYR A 94 7.70 -40.19 11.52
C TYR A 94 7.93 -39.23 10.34
N GLN A 95 8.58 -39.66 9.24
CA GLN A 95 8.83 -38.80 8.08
C GLN A 95 7.53 -38.51 7.32
N GLN A 96 6.65 -39.49 7.18
CA GLN A 96 5.33 -39.28 6.56
C GLN A 96 4.40 -38.51 7.50
N SER A 97 4.41 -38.83 8.79
CA SER A 97 3.58 -38.14 9.77
C SER A 97 3.96 -36.66 9.91
N ILE A 98 5.25 -36.31 9.92
CA ILE A 98 5.66 -34.89 9.99
C ILE A 98 5.32 -34.13 8.71
N LYS A 99 5.40 -34.78 7.53
CA LYS A 99 4.94 -34.19 6.26
C LYS A 99 3.47 -33.82 6.32
N GLN A 100 2.62 -34.77 6.73
CA GLN A 100 1.18 -34.55 6.83
C GLN A 100 0.85 -33.48 7.88
N LEU A 101 1.48 -33.56 9.05
CA LEU A 101 1.32 -32.57 10.11
C LEU A 101 1.71 -31.16 9.62
N ALA A 102 2.83 -31.02 8.92
CA ALA A 102 3.27 -29.75 8.37
C ALA A 102 2.27 -29.21 7.33
N LEU A 103 1.79 -30.05 6.41
CA LEU A 103 0.80 -29.65 5.40
C LEU A 103 -0.51 -29.16 6.03
N THR A 104 -1.04 -29.88 7.02
CA THR A 104 -2.25 -29.47 7.73
C THR A 104 -2.02 -28.16 8.50
N THR A 105 -0.92 -28.06 9.24
CA THR A 105 -0.62 -26.85 10.04
C THR A 105 -0.38 -25.62 9.16
N ILE A 106 0.33 -25.78 8.04
CA ILE A 106 0.53 -24.72 7.05
C ILE A 106 -0.82 -24.25 6.51
N SER A 107 -1.70 -25.17 6.11
CA SER A 107 -3.03 -24.83 5.60
C SER A 107 -3.87 -24.09 6.64
N ASP A 108 -3.86 -24.55 7.90
CA ASP A 108 -4.65 -23.97 8.98
C ASP A 108 -4.18 -22.55 9.32
N VAL A 109 -2.88 -22.35 9.52
CA VAL A 109 -2.32 -21.04 9.86
C VAL A 109 -2.46 -20.09 8.69
N ILE A 110 -2.06 -20.49 7.49
CA ILE A 110 -2.05 -19.61 6.32
C ILE A 110 -3.47 -19.28 5.85
N GLY A 111 -4.43 -20.19 6.00
CA GLY A 111 -5.84 -19.93 5.68
C GLY A 111 -6.45 -18.77 6.46
N THR A 112 -5.93 -18.47 7.67
CA THR A 112 -6.38 -17.32 8.47
C THR A 112 -5.75 -15.98 8.06
N LYS A 113 -4.61 -16.01 7.36
CA LYS A 113 -3.83 -14.81 7.01
C LYS A 113 -4.29 -14.20 5.69
N THR A 114 -4.01 -12.92 5.51
CA THR A 114 -4.20 -12.21 4.25
C THR A 114 -2.99 -12.35 3.32
N ILE A 115 -3.15 -12.08 2.03
CA ILE A 115 -2.05 -12.20 1.07
C ILE A 115 -0.89 -11.24 1.36
N GLU A 116 -1.19 -10.04 1.85
CA GLU A 116 -0.20 -9.05 2.26
C GLU A 116 0.64 -9.54 3.45
N GLU A 117 0.02 -10.19 4.43
CA GLU A 117 0.69 -10.79 5.59
C GLU A 117 1.58 -11.95 5.17
N VAL A 118 1.08 -12.85 4.31
CA VAL A 118 1.86 -13.98 3.80
C VAL A 118 3.09 -13.50 3.01
N ARG A 119 2.95 -12.40 2.26
CA ARG A 119 4.07 -11.79 1.53
C ARG A 119 5.05 -11.04 2.45
N GLY A 120 4.56 -10.30 3.45
CA GLY A 120 5.35 -9.39 4.26
C GLY A 120 5.92 -9.97 5.56
N GLN A 121 5.26 -10.96 6.16
CA GLN A 121 5.55 -11.46 7.52
C GLN A 121 5.88 -12.97 7.55
N LYS A 122 6.60 -13.47 6.54
CA LYS A 122 6.95 -14.89 6.44
C LYS A 122 7.63 -15.46 7.68
N ALA A 123 8.56 -14.71 8.28
CA ALA A 123 9.29 -15.15 9.46
C ALA A 123 8.37 -15.34 10.68
N SER A 124 7.38 -14.46 10.85
CA SER A 124 6.40 -14.57 11.94
C SER A 124 5.47 -15.76 11.73
N ILE A 125 5.02 -15.99 10.50
CA ILE A 125 4.16 -17.12 10.16
C ILE A 125 4.92 -18.44 10.32
N ALA A 126 6.18 -18.50 9.90
CA ALA A 126 7.03 -19.67 10.09
C ALA A 126 7.21 -20.01 11.57
N ALA A 127 7.47 -19.01 12.42
CA ALA A 127 7.57 -19.21 13.87
C ALA A 127 6.27 -19.74 14.50
N GLU A 128 5.11 -19.22 14.06
CA GLU A 128 3.79 -19.69 14.53
C GLU A 128 3.56 -21.17 14.14
N ILE A 129 3.90 -21.55 12.91
CA ILE A 129 3.80 -22.94 12.44
C ILE A 129 4.78 -23.84 13.21
N GLU A 130 6.02 -23.39 13.43
CA GLU A 130 7.03 -24.12 14.18
C GLU A 130 6.58 -24.44 15.60
N ASP A 131 5.96 -23.48 16.30
CA ASP A 131 5.48 -23.69 17.66
C ASP A 131 4.39 -24.76 17.74
N VAL A 132 3.44 -24.74 16.79
CA VAL A 132 2.38 -25.75 16.71
C VAL A 132 2.96 -27.14 16.44
N ILE A 133 3.88 -27.25 15.47
CA ILE A 133 4.52 -28.53 15.13
C ILE A 133 5.36 -29.04 16.31
N ARG A 134 6.17 -28.17 16.93
CA ARG A 134 7.04 -28.50 18.08
C ARG A 134 6.25 -29.08 19.25
N GLY A 135 5.00 -28.64 19.46
CA GLY A 135 4.13 -29.20 20.49
C GLY A 135 3.83 -30.69 20.29
N THR A 136 3.64 -31.11 19.04
CA THR A 136 3.28 -32.50 18.69
C THR A 136 4.52 -33.38 18.54
N THR A 137 5.55 -32.89 17.86
CA THR A 137 6.76 -33.65 17.52
C THR A 137 7.67 -33.95 18.71
N LYS A 138 7.55 -33.18 19.81
CA LYS A 138 8.23 -33.48 21.08
C LYS A 138 7.89 -34.87 21.62
N LYS A 139 6.66 -35.35 21.40
CA LYS A 139 6.25 -36.70 21.82
C LYS A 139 7.00 -37.75 21.00
N TRP A 140 7.17 -37.48 19.70
CA TRP A 140 7.85 -38.37 18.76
C TRP A 140 9.39 -38.36 18.86
N GLY A 141 9.99 -37.72 19.86
CA GLY A 141 11.44 -37.66 20.01
C GLY A 141 12.17 -36.79 18.97
N LEU A 142 11.47 -35.91 18.25
CA LEU A 142 12.06 -35.01 17.27
C LEU A 142 12.35 -33.64 17.91
N GLY A 143 13.53 -33.08 17.62
CA GLY A 143 13.99 -31.78 18.08
C GLY A 143 14.54 -30.92 16.94
N ASP A 144 14.97 -29.71 17.29
CA ASP A 144 15.55 -28.72 16.37
C ASP A 144 14.77 -28.57 15.05
N ILE A 145 13.48 -28.31 15.16
CA ILE A 145 12.59 -28.11 14.02
C ILE A 145 12.71 -26.68 13.52
N ASP A 146 13.03 -26.52 12.24
CA ASP A 146 13.12 -25.27 11.48
C ASP A 146 12.31 -25.43 10.19
N ILE A 147 11.37 -24.53 9.93
CA ILE A 147 10.47 -24.58 8.78
C ILE A 147 10.77 -23.41 7.87
N ARG A 148 11.06 -23.72 6.61
CA ARG A 148 11.29 -22.70 5.58
C ARG A 148 10.18 -22.73 4.56
N LEU A 149 9.44 -21.64 4.52
CA LEU A 149 8.40 -21.41 3.52
C LEU A 149 9.05 -20.87 2.24
N THR A 150 8.77 -21.53 1.11
CA THR A 150 9.12 -21.03 -0.22
C THR A 150 8.14 -19.93 -0.64
N ASP A 151 8.40 -19.27 -1.78
CA ASP A 151 7.48 -18.27 -2.32
C ASP A 151 6.10 -18.83 -2.66
N ALA A 152 5.09 -18.16 -2.11
CA ALA A 152 3.70 -18.31 -2.44
C ALA A 152 3.46 -17.89 -3.90
N SER A 153 3.03 -18.84 -4.74
CA SER A 153 2.72 -18.59 -6.15
C SER A 153 1.20 -18.56 -6.35
N MET A 154 0.68 -17.47 -6.93
CA MET A 154 -0.73 -17.33 -7.29
C MET A 154 -1.00 -17.88 -8.70
N GLU A 155 -2.25 -18.25 -8.99
CA GLU A 155 -2.67 -18.57 -10.36
C GLU A 155 -2.42 -17.36 -11.29
N PRO A 156 -1.81 -17.55 -12.48
CA PRO A 156 -1.42 -16.44 -13.35
C PRO A 156 -2.60 -15.56 -13.79
N ASN A 157 -3.80 -16.13 -13.91
CA ASN A 157 -5.00 -15.38 -14.27
C ASN A 157 -5.41 -14.41 -13.16
N LEU A 158 -5.46 -14.88 -11.91
CA LEU A 158 -5.78 -14.07 -10.74
C LEU A 158 -4.72 -12.99 -10.50
N LEU A 159 -3.44 -13.35 -10.61
CA LEU A 159 -2.34 -12.40 -10.45
C LEU A 159 -2.46 -11.23 -11.43
N ARG A 160 -2.79 -11.49 -12.70
CA ARG A 160 -2.99 -10.43 -13.71
C ARG A 160 -4.16 -9.51 -13.35
N ALA A 161 -5.28 -10.06 -12.89
CA ALA A 161 -6.43 -9.27 -12.47
C ALA A 161 -6.10 -8.38 -11.27
N MET A 162 -5.44 -8.95 -10.25
CA MET A 162 -5.02 -8.22 -9.05
C MET A 162 -3.98 -7.13 -9.37
N MET A 163 -3.05 -7.38 -10.29
CA MET A 163 -2.08 -6.38 -10.73
C MET A 163 -2.78 -5.19 -11.37
N ARG A 164 -3.75 -5.41 -12.27
CA ARG A 164 -4.55 -4.33 -12.88
C ARG A 164 -5.33 -3.53 -11.84
N GLU A 165 -5.97 -4.21 -10.88
CA GLU A 165 -6.71 -3.55 -9.81
C GLU A 165 -5.78 -2.72 -8.91
N THR A 166 -4.61 -3.25 -8.58
CA THR A 166 -3.61 -2.58 -7.75
C THR A 166 -3.01 -1.38 -8.47
N GLU A 167 -2.75 -1.49 -9.77
CA GLU A 167 -2.27 -0.40 -10.62
C GLU A 167 -3.30 0.72 -10.68
N ALA A 168 -4.58 0.41 -10.93
CA ALA A 168 -5.65 1.40 -10.92
C ALA A 168 -5.82 2.08 -9.54
N LYS A 169 -5.73 1.33 -8.44
CA LYS A 169 -5.75 1.89 -7.07
C LYS A 169 -4.54 2.79 -6.80
N LYS A 170 -3.34 2.40 -7.26
CA LYS A 170 -2.12 3.21 -7.13
C LYS A 170 -2.22 4.49 -7.95
N GLU A 171 -2.75 4.42 -9.16
CA GLU A 171 -2.95 5.59 -10.01
C GLU A 171 -3.98 6.55 -9.40
N ALA A 172 -5.11 6.04 -8.93
CA ALA A 172 -6.13 6.84 -8.25
C ALA A 172 -5.59 7.51 -6.98
N THR A 173 -4.83 6.78 -6.16
CA THR A 173 -4.21 7.34 -4.96
C THR A 173 -3.13 8.37 -5.29
N ALA A 174 -2.31 8.13 -6.32
CA ALA A 174 -1.33 9.10 -6.80
C ALA A 174 -1.99 10.39 -7.31
N GLN A 175 -3.09 10.28 -8.08
CA GLN A 175 -3.86 11.43 -8.55
C GLN A 175 -4.46 12.23 -7.39
N ARG A 176 -5.01 11.54 -6.37
CA ARG A 176 -5.54 12.20 -5.16
C ARG A 176 -4.45 12.96 -4.41
N ILE A 177 -3.30 12.32 -4.19
CA ILE A 177 -2.15 12.94 -3.51
C ILE A 177 -1.65 14.15 -4.31
N LYS A 178 -1.61 14.04 -5.64
CA LYS A 178 -1.21 15.15 -6.51
C LYS A 178 -2.19 16.33 -6.40
N ALA A 179 -3.49 16.10 -6.49
CA ALA A 179 -4.49 17.15 -6.35
C ALA A 179 -4.42 17.85 -4.98
N GLU A 180 -4.23 17.08 -3.91
CA GLU A 180 -4.03 17.60 -2.54
C GLU A 180 -2.73 18.43 -2.45
N SER A 181 -1.65 17.92 -3.04
CA SER A 181 -0.37 18.63 -3.14
C SER A 181 -0.49 19.93 -3.94
N ASP A 182 -1.25 19.93 -5.04
CA ASP A 182 -1.45 21.11 -5.89
C ASP A 182 -2.23 22.20 -5.15
N GLN A 183 -3.24 21.82 -4.34
CA GLN A 183 -3.97 22.75 -3.49
C GLN A 183 -3.07 23.39 -2.43
N ILE A 184 -2.29 22.57 -1.70
CA ILE A 184 -1.33 23.06 -0.69
C ILE A 184 -0.31 24.00 -1.35
N THR A 185 0.17 23.63 -2.54
CA THR A 185 1.13 24.42 -3.31
C THR A 185 0.54 25.76 -3.74
N ALA A 186 -0.71 25.78 -4.20
CA ALA A 186 -1.41 27.02 -4.58
C ALA A 186 -1.56 27.97 -3.38
N ASP A 187 -1.90 27.46 -2.20
CA ASP A 187 -2.00 28.27 -0.98
C ASP A 187 -0.65 28.87 -0.57
N ILE A 188 0.43 28.09 -0.64
CA ILE A 188 1.79 28.57 -0.37
C ILE A 188 2.19 29.65 -1.39
N PHE A 189 1.90 29.43 -2.68
CA PHE A 189 2.19 30.43 -3.72
C PHE A 189 1.38 31.71 -3.55
N CYS A 190 0.11 31.64 -3.17
CA CYS A 190 -0.70 32.81 -2.89
C CYS A 190 -0.12 33.63 -1.73
N LYS A 191 0.28 32.96 -0.63
CA LYS A 191 0.94 33.61 0.51
C LYS A 191 2.26 34.24 0.09
N ALA A 192 3.10 33.52 -0.66
CA ALA A 192 4.37 34.04 -1.16
C ALA A 192 4.17 35.25 -2.08
N ALA A 193 3.19 35.21 -3.00
CA ALA A 193 2.88 36.31 -3.90
C ALA A 193 2.43 37.58 -3.12
N ARG A 194 1.59 37.42 -2.10
CA ARG A 194 1.18 38.54 -1.22
C ARG A 194 2.37 39.14 -0.48
N LEU A 195 3.27 38.31 0.04
CA LEU A 195 4.49 38.78 0.72
C LEU A 195 5.43 39.52 -0.26
N LEU A 196 5.65 38.98 -1.46
CA LEU A 196 6.47 39.65 -2.48
C LEU A 196 5.84 40.97 -2.96
N ALA A 197 4.52 41.04 -3.08
CA ALA A 197 3.81 42.26 -3.47
C ALA A 197 3.87 43.36 -2.38
N SER A 198 3.94 42.97 -1.10
CA SER A 198 4.03 43.92 0.01
C SER A 198 5.34 44.72 0.07
N SER A 199 6.41 44.19 -0.54
CA SER A 199 7.74 44.81 -0.53
C SER A 199 8.11 45.35 -1.91
N PRO A 200 8.24 46.67 -2.10
CA PRO A 200 8.63 47.26 -3.39
C PRO A 200 9.98 46.68 -3.86
N GLY A 201 10.02 46.13 -5.08
CA GLY A 201 11.22 45.54 -5.68
C GLY A 201 11.47 44.05 -5.42
N ALA A 202 10.75 43.40 -4.49
CA ALA A 202 10.92 41.97 -4.23
C ALA A 202 10.52 41.08 -5.43
N MET A 203 9.49 41.48 -6.18
CA MET A 203 9.08 40.79 -7.41
C MET A 203 10.13 40.90 -8.52
N THR A 204 10.78 42.06 -8.64
CA THR A 204 11.91 42.26 -9.56
C THR A 204 13.08 41.36 -9.20
N LEU A 205 13.43 41.25 -7.91
CA LEU A 205 14.48 40.33 -7.44
C LEU A 205 14.13 38.86 -7.75
N ARG A 206 12.87 38.46 -7.58
CA ARG A 206 12.41 37.11 -7.94
C ARG A 206 12.57 36.83 -9.44
N ILE A 207 12.23 37.80 -10.30
CA ILE A 207 12.43 37.70 -11.75
C ILE A 207 13.94 37.53 -12.05
N LEU A 208 14.81 38.34 -11.44
CA LEU A 208 16.26 38.24 -11.63
C LEU A 208 16.83 36.88 -11.15
N GLN A 209 16.33 36.35 -10.02
CA GLN A 209 16.71 35.02 -9.54
C GLN A 209 16.28 33.93 -10.54
N THR A 210 15.04 33.95 -11.02
CA THR A 210 14.59 32.98 -12.04
C THR A 210 15.38 33.08 -13.34
N LEU A 211 15.78 34.28 -13.75
CA LEU A 211 16.63 34.48 -14.92
C LEU A 211 18.05 33.93 -14.69
N SER A 212 18.61 34.10 -13.49
CA SER A 212 19.91 33.54 -13.11
C SER A 212 19.89 32.01 -13.12
N ASP A 213 18.84 31.40 -12.57
CA ASP A 213 18.68 29.94 -12.52
C ASP A 213 18.54 29.36 -13.94
N ILE A 214 17.73 29.98 -14.81
CA ILE A 214 17.54 29.54 -16.22
C ILE A 214 18.80 29.78 -17.06
N SER A 215 19.50 30.91 -16.84
CA SER A 215 20.75 31.26 -17.52
C SER A 215 21.89 30.30 -17.20
N SER A 216 21.85 29.63 -16.05
CA SER A 216 22.87 28.66 -15.65
C SER A 216 22.80 27.36 -16.47
N ASP A 217 21.61 26.96 -16.94
CA ASP A 217 21.39 25.63 -17.54
C ASP A 217 21.35 25.62 -19.08
N LYS A 218 20.93 26.69 -19.78
CA LYS A 218 20.93 26.78 -21.27
C LYS A 218 21.11 28.21 -21.81
N SER A 219 21.78 28.34 -22.96
CA SER A 219 22.18 29.61 -23.62
C SER A 219 21.05 30.41 -24.30
N THR A 220 19.79 29.96 -24.23
CA THR A 220 18.64 30.70 -24.81
C THR A 220 17.86 31.39 -23.71
N VAL A 221 18.15 32.68 -23.49
CA VAL A 221 17.45 33.51 -22.51
C VAL A 221 16.11 33.96 -23.10
N VAL A 222 15.03 33.24 -22.80
CA VAL A 222 13.67 33.74 -23.00
C VAL A 222 13.34 34.63 -21.82
N VAL A 223 13.34 35.95 -22.01
CA VAL A 223 12.95 36.93 -20.98
C VAL A 223 11.45 37.18 -21.07
N PRO A 224 10.62 36.68 -20.14
CA PRO A 224 9.22 37.08 -20.07
C PRO A 224 9.16 38.51 -19.53
N ILE A 225 8.90 39.49 -20.40
CA ILE A 225 8.62 40.87 -19.98
C ILE A 225 7.13 40.93 -19.62
N PRO A 226 6.76 41.24 -18.36
CA PRO A 226 5.36 41.44 -17.99
C PRO A 226 4.79 42.62 -18.78
N ILE A 227 3.60 42.44 -19.37
CA ILE A 227 2.91 43.41 -20.24
C ILE A 227 2.68 44.76 -19.52
N GLU A 228 2.60 44.75 -18.18
CA GLU A 228 2.59 45.93 -17.30
C GLU A 228 3.74 46.91 -17.60
N LEU A 229 4.94 46.40 -17.92
CA LEU A 229 6.14 47.20 -18.20
C LEU A 229 6.17 47.73 -19.65
N LEU A 230 5.54 46.99 -20.58
CA LEU A 230 5.36 47.41 -21.98
C LEU A 230 4.26 48.47 -22.14
N SER A 231 3.39 48.61 -21.13
CA SER A 231 2.31 49.61 -21.07
C SER A 231 2.80 51.02 -20.70
N GLY A 232 4.09 51.29 -20.87
CA GLY A 232 4.69 52.60 -20.67
C GLY A 232 4.26 53.59 -21.76
N SER A 233 3.42 54.54 -21.37
CA SER A 233 3.04 55.76 -22.12
C SER A 233 2.16 55.57 -23.37
N ASN A 234 0.84 55.53 -23.19
CA ASN A 234 -0.12 56.49 -23.76
C ASN A 234 -1.56 56.00 -23.52
N SER A 235 -2.43 56.94 -23.13
CA SER A 235 -3.88 56.79 -22.95
C SER A 235 -4.35 55.66 -22.03
N PHE A 236 -4.57 56.03 -20.77
CA PHE A 236 -5.45 55.35 -19.83
C PHE A 236 -6.93 55.50 -20.27
N THR A 237 -7.26 55.02 -21.46
CA THR A 237 -8.63 54.82 -21.97
C THR A 237 -8.59 53.63 -22.94
N ALA A 238 -8.32 52.45 -22.41
CA ALA A 238 -8.64 51.19 -23.08
C ALA A 238 -9.49 50.39 -22.10
N GLN A 239 -10.79 50.65 -22.14
CA GLN A 239 -11.86 49.66 -22.03
C GLN A 239 -11.52 48.43 -21.18
N TYR A 240 -11.26 48.65 -19.89
CA TYR A 240 -11.54 47.63 -18.90
C TYR A 240 -13.07 47.55 -18.89
N ASN A 241 -13.64 46.43 -19.34
CA ASN A 241 -15.01 46.10 -18.99
C ASN A 241 -15.02 46.11 -17.47
N ASP A 242 -15.47 47.22 -16.89
CA ASP A 242 -15.84 47.27 -15.49
C ASP A 242 -16.72 46.04 -15.29
N ILE A 243 -16.25 45.14 -14.44
CA ILE A 243 -17.13 44.18 -13.78
C ILE A 243 -17.96 45.05 -12.84
N VAL A 244 -18.91 45.76 -13.44
CA VAL A 244 -19.90 46.55 -12.72
C VAL A 244 -20.73 45.51 -11.98
N PRO A 245 -20.74 45.50 -10.63
CA PRO A 245 -21.51 44.53 -9.89
C PRO A 245 -22.98 44.65 -10.31
N VAL A 246 -23.56 43.52 -10.73
CA VAL A 246 -24.97 43.46 -11.14
C VAL A 246 -25.81 43.45 -9.87
N ALA A 247 -26.70 44.41 -9.74
CA ALA A 247 -27.64 44.48 -8.63
C ALA A 247 -28.82 43.53 -8.86
N ASP A 248 -29.19 42.75 -7.85
CA ASP A 248 -30.42 41.95 -7.86
C ASP A 248 -31.66 42.87 -7.79
N ILE A 249 -32.72 42.47 -8.50
CA ILE A 249 -33.95 43.25 -8.65
C ILE A 249 -35.10 42.50 -7.96
N GLU A 250 -35.87 43.21 -7.16
CA GLU A 250 -37.03 42.67 -6.46
C GLU A 250 -38.30 43.46 -6.81
N MET A 251 -39.39 42.76 -7.10
CA MET A 251 -40.69 43.36 -7.40
C MET A 251 -41.61 43.26 -6.18
N VAL A 252 -42.06 44.41 -5.68
CA VAL A 252 -43.04 44.47 -4.58
C VAL A 252 -44.14 45.44 -4.98
N SER A 253 -45.39 44.98 -5.01
CA SER A 253 -46.59 45.82 -5.25
C SER A 253 -46.53 46.69 -6.52
N ASN A 254 -46.15 46.10 -7.66
CA ASN A 254 -46.09 46.77 -8.97
C ASN A 254 -45.04 47.90 -9.09
N GLN A 255 -44.04 47.90 -8.21
CA GLN A 255 -42.86 48.77 -8.27
C GLN A 255 -41.58 47.93 -8.25
N VAL A 256 -40.60 48.35 -9.06
CA VAL A 256 -39.34 47.64 -9.24
C VAL A 256 -38.26 48.29 -8.39
N PHE A 257 -37.62 47.52 -7.52
CA PHE A 257 -36.57 47.99 -6.63
C PHE A 257 -35.22 47.34 -6.96
N CYS A 258 -34.15 48.11 -6.85
CA CYS A 258 -32.78 47.60 -6.90
C CYS A 258 -32.02 47.98 -5.63
N TYR A 259 -31.06 47.12 -5.25
CA TYR A 259 -30.19 47.32 -4.10
C TYR A 259 -28.77 47.63 -4.56
N CYS A 260 -28.13 48.61 -3.92
CA CYS A 260 -26.71 48.89 -4.20
C CYS A 260 -25.83 47.76 -3.63
N PRO A 261 -24.97 47.11 -4.43
CA PRO A 261 -24.13 46.00 -3.99
C PRO A 261 -23.06 46.38 -2.95
N SER A 262 -22.79 47.69 -2.76
CA SER A 262 -21.79 48.17 -1.80
C SER A 262 -22.38 48.67 -0.48
N CYS A 263 -23.67 49.04 -0.43
CA CYS A 263 -24.26 49.66 0.76
C CYS A 263 -25.71 49.25 1.06
N GLU A 264 -26.27 48.31 0.29
CA GLU A 264 -27.62 47.73 0.43
C GLU A 264 -28.78 48.76 0.44
N GLN A 265 -28.52 50.00 0.02
CA GLN A 265 -29.58 51.01 -0.07
C GLN A 265 -30.57 50.68 -1.20
N ARG A 266 -31.86 50.78 -0.88
CA ARG A 266 -32.98 50.49 -1.80
C ARG A 266 -33.32 51.70 -2.68
N PHE A 267 -33.44 51.48 -3.98
CA PHE A 267 -33.83 52.50 -4.99
C PHE A 267 -35.08 52.04 -5.76
N ASN A 268 -35.97 52.99 -6.09
CA ASN A 268 -37.13 52.72 -6.95
C ASN A 268 -36.79 53.08 -8.40
N ILE A 269 -36.83 52.09 -9.30
CA ILE A 269 -36.43 52.26 -10.71
C ILE A 269 -37.47 53.07 -11.50
N SER A 270 -38.74 53.06 -11.08
CA SER A 270 -39.85 53.72 -11.78
C SER A 270 -39.82 55.25 -11.71
N GLU A 271 -39.08 55.84 -10.76
CA GLU A 271 -38.90 57.30 -10.68
C GLU A 271 -37.76 57.79 -11.57
N VAL A 272 -36.78 56.93 -11.87
CA VAL A 272 -35.53 57.29 -12.55
C VAL A 272 -35.62 57.22 -14.09
N THR A 273 -36.56 56.42 -14.62
CA THR A 273 -36.65 56.09 -16.06
C THR A 273 -37.66 56.91 -16.86
N LYS A 274 -38.22 58.00 -16.31
CA LYS A 274 -39.36 58.72 -16.93
C LYS A 274 -39.08 59.42 -18.27
N ASN A 275 -37.84 59.51 -18.75
CA ASN A 275 -37.51 60.10 -20.04
C ASN A 275 -36.39 59.31 -20.71
N GLU A 276 -36.73 58.40 -21.62
CA GLU A 276 -36.06 58.19 -22.93
C GLU A 276 -36.58 56.90 -23.58
N ARG A 277 -37.03 57.01 -24.84
CA ARG A 277 -37.35 55.87 -25.71
C ARG A 277 -36.04 55.31 -26.26
N TYR A 278 -35.79 54.01 -26.12
CA TYR A 278 -34.58 53.38 -26.62
C TYR A 278 -34.82 52.38 -27.75
N ASP A 279 -33.94 52.49 -28.75
CA ASP A 279 -33.75 51.55 -29.85
C ASP A 279 -33.21 50.21 -29.35
N LYS A 280 -33.66 49.12 -29.97
CA LYS A 280 -33.24 47.75 -29.64
C LYS A 280 -31.94 47.42 -30.36
N ASN A 281 -30.79 47.67 -29.74
CA ASN A 281 -29.52 47.05 -30.14
C ASN A 281 -29.06 46.05 -29.05
N PRO A 282 -28.76 44.76 -29.35
CA PRO A 282 -28.49 43.73 -28.35
C PRO A 282 -27.13 43.83 -27.63
N ASP A 283 -26.24 44.71 -28.08
CA ASP A 283 -24.82 44.69 -27.69
C ASP A 283 -24.38 45.84 -26.74
N LEU A 284 -25.32 46.54 -26.09
CA LEU A 284 -25.01 47.63 -25.14
C LEU A 284 -25.39 47.27 -23.69
N PRO A 285 -24.55 47.64 -22.70
CA PRO A 285 -24.71 47.27 -21.29
C PRO A 285 -25.93 47.95 -20.65
N GLY A 286 -26.55 47.27 -19.67
CA GLY A 286 -27.75 47.73 -18.96
C GLY A 286 -27.62 49.12 -18.31
N ILE A 287 -28.75 49.66 -17.84
CA ILE A 287 -28.83 51.01 -17.25
C ILE A 287 -27.80 51.13 -16.12
N GLN A 288 -26.89 52.09 -16.23
CA GLN A 288 -25.91 52.41 -15.19
C GLN A 288 -26.52 53.43 -14.21
N LEU A 289 -26.55 53.09 -12.94
CA LEU A 289 -27.01 53.95 -11.85
C LEU A 289 -25.83 54.29 -10.93
N SER A 290 -25.79 55.53 -10.46
CA SER A 290 -24.84 55.95 -9.43
C SER A 290 -25.57 56.08 -8.10
N CYS A 291 -25.05 55.44 -7.05
CA CYS A 291 -25.59 55.59 -5.71
C CYS A 291 -25.30 56.99 -5.15
N THR A 292 -26.32 57.71 -4.70
CA THR A 292 -26.16 59.05 -4.09
C THR A 292 -25.36 59.04 -2.78
N LYS A 293 -25.27 57.89 -2.09
CA LYS A 293 -24.62 57.76 -0.78
C LYS A 293 -23.14 57.34 -0.88
N CYS A 294 -22.83 56.32 -1.68
CA CYS A 294 -21.47 55.78 -1.81
C CYS A 294 -20.79 56.11 -3.15
N LYS A 295 -21.47 56.82 -4.06
CA LYS A 295 -20.99 57.19 -5.41
C LYS A 295 -20.56 56.03 -6.30
N THR A 296 -20.79 54.79 -5.88
CA THR A 296 -20.48 53.59 -6.66
C THR A 296 -21.41 53.50 -7.87
N LEU A 297 -20.83 53.21 -9.03
CA LEU A 297 -21.55 52.90 -10.27
C LEU A 297 -21.91 51.42 -10.28
N PHE A 298 -23.18 51.10 -10.53
CA PHE A 298 -23.67 49.73 -10.67
C PHE A 298 -24.62 49.62 -11.87
N SER A 299 -24.76 48.41 -12.43
CA SER A 299 -25.58 48.16 -13.62
C SER A 299 -26.82 47.36 -13.23
N VAL A 300 -27.95 47.73 -13.80
CA VAL A 300 -29.21 46.99 -13.64
C VAL A 300 -29.42 46.15 -14.89
N SER A 301 -29.44 44.82 -14.69
CA SER A 301 -29.76 43.86 -15.75
C SER A 301 -31.20 44.08 -16.23
N LYS A 302 -31.44 43.90 -17.53
CA LYS A 302 -32.77 44.00 -18.11
C LYS A 302 -33.60 42.82 -17.59
N MET A 303 -34.73 43.11 -16.92
CA MET A 303 -35.73 42.07 -16.65
C MET A 303 -36.14 41.42 -17.97
N ARG A 304 -36.18 40.08 -17.97
CA ARG A 304 -36.67 39.28 -19.10
C ARG A 304 -38.17 39.15 -19.03
#